data_AF-A0A8B8JLJ4-F1
#
_entry.id   AF-A0A8B8JLJ4-F1
#
_cell.length_a   1.000
_cell.length_b   1.000
_cell.length_c   1.000
_cell.angle_alpha   90.00
_cell.angle_beta   90.00
_cell.angle_gamma   90.00
#
_symmetry.space_group_name_H-M   'P 1'
#
loop_
_entity.id
_entity.type
_entity.pdbx_description
1 polymer ?
#
loop_
_entity_poly.entity_id
_entity_poly.type
_entity_poly.pdbx_seq_one_letter_code
_entity_poly.pdbx_strand_id
1 'polypeptide(L)'
;MEEATKEESEKMPQIVEVLEALKQASHDIQQHHSSDSPSVKALLELQTILASDPNLSALSNHLNRLKTLVHTLNRSNGLRSFLTRPLSTHSLARVAASIESEIQAWIDRETLHTLSASLNNPLDDEDELVSLLTQFQDRVSQGFNRELQDLVLKLKLFPSLQSVLLDAKCSNRVRERTGLAVAALIRFNKDVFVGEVLMGPTVRALLSMASPLSLEDLQLRVLGFECLLEIGYFGRKEAVEAMLKEGVVKKLMELQRSEKGGDLIGLDRAVEKKERVSGFLEKHPFASCVARFAVQLEVGEGLRQREKRAFKPEILVRVKEASSSDAEAATIVAEVLWGSSP
;
A
#
# COMPACT_ATOMS: atom_id res chain seq x y z
N MET A 1 0.95 -33.32 19.99
CA MET A 1 0.82 -31.85 20.04
C MET A 1 1.31 -31.20 18.75
N GLU A 2 2.41 -31.71 18.16
CA GLU A 2 2.97 -31.28 16.88
C GLU A 2 2.13 -31.68 15.63
N GLU A 3 1.37 -32.78 15.71
CA GLU A 3 0.42 -33.22 14.65
C GLU A 3 -0.84 -32.34 14.56
N ALA A 4 -1.35 -31.85 15.69
CA ALA A 4 -2.55 -31.01 15.73
C ALA A 4 -2.29 -29.61 15.13
N THR A 5 -1.11 -29.04 15.39
CA THR A 5 -0.67 -27.78 14.80
C THR A 5 -0.42 -27.89 13.29
N LYS A 6 -0.07 -29.08 12.79
CA LYS A 6 0.15 -29.33 11.37
C LYS A 6 -1.16 -29.50 10.59
N GLU A 7 -2.14 -30.18 11.17
CA GLU A 7 -3.49 -30.26 10.60
C GLU A 7 -4.24 -28.91 10.60
N GLU A 8 -4.05 -28.08 11.64
CA GLU A 8 -4.61 -26.71 11.66
C GLU A 8 -3.92 -25.80 10.61
N SER A 9 -2.60 -25.96 10.43
CA SER A 9 -1.83 -25.26 9.40
C SER A 9 -2.22 -25.64 7.97
N GLU A 10 -2.61 -26.89 7.70
CA GLU A 10 -3.04 -27.35 6.35
C GLU A 10 -4.53 -27.04 6.05
N LYS A 11 -5.38 -26.88 7.06
CA LYS A 11 -6.79 -26.51 6.89
C LYS A 11 -6.98 -25.02 6.57
N MET A 12 -6.07 -24.16 7.05
CA MET A 12 -6.16 -22.70 6.87
C MET A 12 -6.17 -22.27 5.40
N PRO A 13 -5.26 -22.75 4.52
CA PRO A 13 -5.23 -22.36 3.11
C PRO A 13 -6.50 -22.76 2.36
N GLN A 14 -7.03 -23.95 2.66
CA GLN A 14 -8.28 -24.44 2.07
C GLN A 14 -9.49 -23.60 2.49
N ILE A 15 -9.51 -23.11 3.73
CA ILE A 15 -10.57 -22.21 4.22
C ILE A 15 -10.48 -20.85 3.53
N VAL A 16 -9.28 -20.29 3.33
CA VAL A 16 -9.09 -19.03 2.62
C VAL A 16 -9.58 -19.13 1.17
N GLU A 17 -9.22 -20.19 0.43
CA GLU A 17 -9.70 -20.40 -0.94
C GLU A 17 -11.24 -20.50 -1.01
N VAL A 18 -11.85 -21.22 -0.05
CA VAL A 18 -13.31 -21.32 0.06
C VAL A 18 -13.93 -19.94 0.32
N LEU A 19 -13.32 -19.14 1.19
CA LEU A 19 -13.80 -17.79 1.51
C LEU A 19 -13.63 -16.83 0.33
N GLU A 20 -12.56 -16.92 -0.44
CA GLU A 20 -12.40 -16.14 -1.68
C GLU A 20 -13.48 -16.50 -2.71
N ALA A 21 -13.77 -17.79 -2.89
CA ALA A 21 -14.87 -18.23 -3.75
C ALA A 21 -16.23 -17.71 -3.26
N LEU A 22 -16.46 -17.66 -1.95
CA LEU A 22 -17.67 -17.10 -1.36
C LEU A 22 -17.75 -15.58 -1.52
N LYS A 23 -16.64 -14.88 -1.36
CA LYS A 23 -16.54 -13.44 -1.62
C LYS A 23 -16.93 -13.15 -3.07
N GLN A 24 -16.38 -13.90 -4.02
CA GLN A 24 -16.72 -13.77 -5.44
C GLN A 24 -18.20 -14.07 -5.72
N ALA A 25 -18.74 -15.16 -5.15
CA ALA A 25 -20.16 -15.49 -5.28
C ALA A 25 -21.07 -14.38 -4.73
N SER A 26 -20.66 -13.74 -3.62
CA SER A 26 -21.39 -12.60 -3.05
C SER A 26 -21.32 -11.35 -3.92
N HIS A 27 -20.17 -11.11 -4.55
CA HIS A 27 -19.98 -10.04 -5.52
C HIS A 27 -20.90 -10.22 -6.75
N ASP A 28 -20.99 -11.44 -7.28
CA ASP A 28 -21.83 -11.74 -8.45
C ASP A 28 -23.33 -11.50 -8.17
N ILE A 29 -23.79 -11.77 -6.94
CA ILE A 29 -25.18 -11.50 -6.51
C ILE A 29 -25.47 -9.99 -6.53
N GLN A 30 -24.48 -9.17 -6.16
CA GLN A 30 -24.61 -7.72 -6.18
C GLN A 30 -24.76 -7.19 -7.60
N GLN A 31 -24.11 -7.80 -8.59
CA GLN A 31 -24.18 -7.35 -9.99
C GLN A 31 -25.43 -7.86 -10.72
N HIS A 32 -25.85 -9.10 -10.46
CA HIS A 32 -26.88 -9.76 -11.27
C HIS A 32 -28.28 -9.80 -10.63
N HIS A 33 -28.42 -9.42 -9.35
CA HIS A 33 -29.69 -9.25 -8.62
C HIS A 33 -30.70 -10.42 -8.70
N SER A 34 -30.24 -11.62 -9.08
CA SER A 34 -31.10 -12.80 -9.24
C SER A 34 -31.11 -13.65 -7.98
N SER A 35 -32.31 -14.02 -7.51
CA SER A 35 -32.50 -14.89 -6.35
C SER A 35 -32.33 -16.39 -6.66
N ASP A 36 -32.23 -16.77 -7.94
CA ASP A 36 -32.03 -18.14 -8.40
C ASP A 36 -30.72 -18.25 -9.20
N SER A 37 -29.63 -17.71 -8.65
CA SER A 37 -28.30 -17.84 -9.23
C SER A 37 -27.53 -19.02 -8.60
N PRO A 38 -26.60 -19.64 -9.34
CA PRO A 38 -25.66 -20.62 -8.78
C PRO A 38 -24.90 -20.07 -7.57
N SER A 39 -24.56 -18.78 -7.58
CA SER A 39 -23.85 -18.09 -6.50
C SER A 39 -24.66 -18.04 -5.19
N VAL A 40 -25.99 -17.86 -5.27
CA VAL A 40 -26.89 -17.93 -4.09
C VAL A 40 -26.91 -19.35 -3.51
N LYS A 41 -26.92 -20.38 -4.38
CA LYS A 41 -26.93 -21.79 -3.94
C LYS A 41 -25.61 -22.16 -3.27
N ALA A 42 -24.48 -21.78 -3.85
CA ALA A 42 -23.15 -22.00 -3.28
C ALA A 42 -22.99 -21.38 -1.88
N LEU A 43 -23.44 -20.12 -1.70
CA LEU A 43 -23.42 -19.45 -0.39
C LEU A 43 -24.26 -20.15 0.69
N LEU A 44 -25.39 -20.76 0.30
CA LEU A 44 -26.27 -21.46 1.23
C LEU A 44 -25.77 -22.87 1.57
N GLU A 45 -25.08 -23.55 0.65
CA GLU A 45 -24.48 -24.87 0.89
C GLU A 45 -23.30 -24.78 1.87
N LEU A 46 -22.55 -23.68 1.85
CA LEU A 46 -21.38 -23.45 2.72
C LEU A 46 -21.74 -23.01 4.15
N GLN A 47 -23.00 -22.64 4.41
CA GLN A 47 -23.51 -22.29 5.74
C GLN A 47 -23.28 -23.41 6.76
N THR A 48 -23.39 -24.67 6.33
CA THR A 48 -23.27 -25.83 7.23
C THR A 48 -21.82 -26.10 7.66
N ILE A 49 -20.84 -25.63 6.90
CA ILE A 49 -19.41 -25.81 7.17
C ILE A 49 -18.90 -24.69 8.09
N LEU A 50 -19.33 -23.44 7.85
CA LEU A 50 -18.84 -22.25 8.55
C LEU A 50 -19.53 -21.95 9.89
N ALA A 51 -20.71 -22.53 10.15
CA ALA A 51 -21.49 -22.26 11.37
C ALA A 51 -20.87 -22.81 12.68
N SER A 52 -19.77 -23.54 12.59
CA SER A 52 -19.11 -24.17 13.74
C SER A 52 -18.09 -23.25 14.44
N ASP A 53 -17.65 -22.16 13.81
CA ASP A 53 -16.64 -21.25 14.38
C ASP A 53 -17.32 -20.05 15.10
N PRO A 54 -17.06 -19.82 16.40
CA PRO A 54 -17.59 -18.67 17.14
C PRO A 54 -17.19 -17.31 16.55
N ASN A 55 -16.04 -17.20 15.85
CA ASN A 55 -15.60 -15.98 15.19
C ASN A 55 -16.41 -15.66 13.91
N LEU A 56 -17.22 -16.60 13.40
CA LEU A 56 -18.02 -16.44 12.18
C LEU A 56 -19.52 -16.25 12.45
N SER A 57 -19.89 -15.95 13.70
CA SER A 57 -21.30 -15.76 14.10
C SER A 57 -22.02 -14.64 13.33
N ALA A 58 -21.33 -13.54 13.03
CA ALA A 58 -21.85 -12.46 12.19
C ALA A 58 -22.12 -12.93 10.76
N LEU A 59 -21.18 -13.67 10.16
CA LEU A 59 -21.34 -14.26 8.83
C LEU A 59 -22.54 -15.24 8.78
N SER A 60 -22.67 -16.10 9.79
CA SER A 60 -23.81 -17.01 9.94
C SER A 60 -25.16 -16.28 10.01
N ASN A 61 -25.22 -15.15 10.73
CA ASN A 61 -26.42 -14.31 10.77
C ASN A 61 -26.75 -13.70 9.41
N HIS A 62 -25.74 -13.26 8.65
CA HIS A 62 -25.94 -12.74 7.30
C HIS A 62 -26.41 -13.83 6.32
N LEU A 63 -25.85 -15.03 6.39
CA LEU A 63 -26.28 -16.18 5.57
C LEU A 63 -27.72 -16.60 5.91
N ASN A 64 -28.11 -16.58 7.18
CA ASN A 64 -29.50 -16.81 7.59
C ASN A 64 -30.47 -15.74 7.03
N ARG A 65 -30.06 -14.46 7.04
CA ARG A 65 -30.83 -13.38 6.42
C ARG A 65 -30.94 -13.57 4.91
N LEU A 66 -29.85 -13.96 4.24
CA LEU A 66 -29.84 -14.29 2.81
C LEU A 66 -30.85 -15.41 2.50
N LYS A 67 -30.79 -16.52 3.25
CA LYS A 67 -31.71 -17.65 3.14
C LYS A 67 -33.18 -17.23 3.26
N THR A 68 -33.48 -16.40 4.25
CA THR A 68 -34.84 -15.91 4.51
C THR A 68 -35.35 -15.01 3.37
N LEU A 69 -34.49 -14.12 2.86
CA LEU A 69 -34.83 -13.25 1.73
C LEU A 69 -35.08 -14.04 0.44
N VAL A 70 -34.21 -15.01 0.12
CA VAL A 70 -34.38 -15.89 -1.05
C VAL A 70 -35.67 -16.70 -0.94
N HIS A 71 -35.98 -17.25 0.23
CA HIS A 71 -37.22 -18.00 0.43
C HIS A 71 -38.48 -17.12 0.27
N THR A 72 -38.41 -15.86 0.72
CA THR A 72 -39.50 -14.88 0.56
C THR A 72 -39.70 -14.50 -0.90
N LEU A 73 -38.61 -14.27 -1.63
CA LEU A 73 -38.61 -13.96 -3.07
C LEU A 73 -39.25 -15.09 -3.88
N ASN A 74 -38.87 -16.34 -3.61
CA ASN A 74 -39.37 -17.51 -4.32
C ASN A 74 -40.84 -17.85 -4.03
N ARG A 75 -41.39 -17.39 -2.89
CA ARG A 75 -42.81 -17.58 -2.53
C ARG A 75 -43.73 -16.45 -2.99
N SER A 76 -43.19 -15.32 -3.46
CA SER A 76 -43.95 -14.13 -3.82
C SER A 76 -44.53 -14.19 -5.25
N ASN A 77 -45.67 -14.87 -5.41
CA ASN A 77 -46.42 -14.91 -6.68
C ASN A 77 -47.64 -13.96 -6.64
N GLY A 78 -47.68 -12.94 -7.52
CA GLY A 78 -48.84 -12.04 -7.71
C GLY A 78 -48.50 -10.54 -7.88
N LEU A 79 -49.49 -9.69 -8.17
CA LEU A 79 -49.32 -8.24 -8.47
C LEU A 79 -48.57 -7.44 -7.38
N ARG A 80 -48.59 -7.89 -6.11
CA ARG A 80 -47.77 -7.29 -5.04
C ARG A 80 -46.26 -7.51 -5.24
N SER A 81 -45.85 -8.58 -5.93
CA SER A 81 -44.43 -8.88 -6.20
C SER A 81 -43.79 -7.92 -7.18
N PHE A 82 -44.55 -7.28 -8.07
CA PHE A 82 -44.03 -6.28 -9.01
C PHE A 82 -43.56 -5.00 -8.32
N LEU A 83 -44.20 -4.61 -7.21
CA LEU A 83 -43.81 -3.43 -6.42
C LEU A 83 -42.73 -3.74 -5.38
N THR A 84 -42.68 -4.97 -4.85
CA THR A 84 -41.70 -5.37 -3.84
C THR A 84 -40.40 -5.91 -4.43
N ARG A 85 -40.40 -6.40 -5.68
CA ARG A 85 -39.21 -7.01 -6.33
C ARG A 85 -37.98 -6.08 -6.32
N PRO A 86 -38.05 -4.81 -6.78
CA PRO A 86 -36.87 -3.92 -6.78
C PRO A 86 -36.33 -3.63 -5.37
N LEU A 87 -37.21 -3.50 -4.38
CA LEU A 87 -36.84 -3.28 -2.98
C LEU A 87 -36.20 -4.53 -2.36
N SER A 88 -36.71 -5.71 -2.74
CA SER A 88 -36.19 -6.99 -2.26
C SER A 88 -34.88 -7.41 -2.96
N THR A 89 -34.67 -7.08 -4.25
CA THR A 89 -33.40 -7.30 -4.95
C THR A 89 -32.30 -6.36 -4.44
N HIS A 90 -32.65 -5.11 -4.13
CA HIS A 90 -31.74 -4.20 -3.41
C HIS A 90 -31.41 -4.74 -2.01
N SER A 91 -32.38 -5.32 -1.29
CA SER A 91 -32.12 -5.94 0.00
C SER A 91 -31.21 -7.18 -0.09
N LEU A 92 -31.33 -7.95 -1.19
CA LEU A 92 -30.48 -9.09 -1.50
C LEU A 92 -29.04 -8.63 -1.77
N ALA A 93 -28.86 -7.63 -2.63
CA ALA A 93 -27.56 -7.03 -2.91
C ALA A 93 -26.93 -6.45 -1.64
N ARG A 94 -27.70 -5.79 -0.78
CA ARG A 94 -27.21 -5.26 0.49
C ARG A 94 -26.74 -6.36 1.46
N VAL A 95 -27.49 -7.45 1.57
CA VAL A 95 -27.07 -8.59 2.42
C VAL A 95 -25.84 -9.27 1.83
N ALA A 96 -25.76 -9.42 0.51
CA ALA A 96 -24.56 -9.91 -0.17
C ALA A 96 -23.34 -9.00 0.08
N ALA A 97 -23.50 -7.68 -0.01
CA ALA A 97 -22.43 -6.74 0.32
C ALA A 97 -21.97 -6.88 1.79
N SER A 98 -22.90 -7.09 2.74
CA SER A 98 -22.53 -7.36 4.13
C SER A 98 -21.79 -8.69 4.30
N ILE A 99 -22.19 -9.75 3.58
CA ILE A 99 -21.48 -11.04 3.56
C ILE A 99 -20.07 -10.85 3.00
N GLU A 100 -19.92 -10.16 1.88
CA GLU A 100 -18.62 -9.92 1.24
C GLU A 100 -17.68 -9.16 2.18
N SER A 101 -18.19 -8.11 2.85
CA SER A 101 -17.42 -7.33 3.82
C SER A 101 -16.99 -8.15 5.04
N GLU A 102 -17.85 -9.02 5.55
CA GLU A 102 -17.54 -9.87 6.70
C GLU A 102 -16.48 -10.93 6.34
N ILE A 103 -16.61 -11.54 5.16
CA ILE A 103 -15.61 -12.49 4.63
C ILE A 103 -14.28 -11.77 4.45
N GLN A 104 -14.26 -10.58 3.86
CA GLN A 104 -13.02 -9.83 3.68
C GLN A 104 -12.37 -9.47 5.03
N ALA A 105 -13.16 -9.09 6.03
CA ALA A 105 -12.63 -8.79 7.37
C ALA A 105 -11.99 -10.02 8.03
N TRP A 106 -12.54 -11.22 7.79
CA TRP A 106 -11.94 -12.47 8.25
C TRP A 106 -10.63 -12.77 7.50
N ILE A 107 -10.61 -12.66 6.17
CA ILE A 107 -9.40 -12.85 5.36
C ILE A 107 -8.31 -11.86 5.82
N ASP A 108 -8.67 -10.58 5.97
CA ASP A 108 -7.77 -9.55 6.49
C ASP A 108 -7.19 -9.94 7.85
N ARG A 109 -8.02 -10.48 8.75
CA ARG A 109 -7.58 -10.96 10.06
C ARG A 109 -6.55 -12.06 9.96
N GLU A 110 -6.85 -13.10 9.22
CA GLU A 110 -5.96 -14.26 9.09
C GLU A 110 -4.65 -13.88 8.40
N THR A 111 -4.73 -13.24 7.21
CA THR A 111 -3.55 -12.80 6.46
C THR A 111 -2.65 -11.88 7.29
N LEU A 112 -3.20 -10.94 8.06
CA LEU A 112 -2.39 -10.04 8.88
C LEU A 112 -1.79 -10.72 10.12
N HIS A 113 -2.47 -11.69 10.73
CA HIS A 113 -1.90 -12.48 11.82
C HIS A 113 -0.73 -13.33 11.32
N THR A 114 -0.88 -13.99 10.17
CA THR A 114 0.19 -14.77 9.53
C THR A 114 1.36 -13.86 9.14
N LEU A 115 1.08 -12.73 8.48
CA LEU A 115 2.11 -11.73 8.16
C LEU A 115 2.83 -11.24 9.41
N SER A 116 2.11 -10.96 10.51
CA SER A 116 2.73 -10.54 11.76
C SER A 116 3.67 -11.61 12.32
N ALA A 117 3.34 -12.89 12.17
CA ALA A 117 4.19 -13.99 12.60
C ALA A 117 5.43 -14.13 11.71
N SER A 118 5.27 -14.10 10.38
CA SER A 118 6.38 -14.18 9.43
C SER A 118 7.33 -12.98 9.54
N LEU A 119 6.83 -11.77 9.82
CA LEU A 119 7.68 -10.60 10.05
C LEU A 119 8.54 -10.70 11.33
N ASN A 120 8.13 -11.50 12.31
CA ASN A 120 8.94 -11.74 13.51
C ASN A 120 10.10 -12.72 13.25
N ASN A 121 9.96 -13.59 12.24
CA ASN A 121 11.01 -14.53 11.81
C ASN A 121 11.18 -14.47 10.28
N PRO A 122 11.69 -13.36 9.74
CA PRO A 122 11.68 -13.08 8.29
C PRO A 122 12.63 -13.95 7.46
N LEU A 123 13.45 -14.78 8.11
CA LEU A 123 14.44 -15.65 7.47
C LEU A 123 13.97 -17.11 7.35
N ASP A 124 12.81 -17.45 7.91
CA ASP A 124 12.32 -18.84 7.94
C ASP A 124 11.76 -19.27 6.56
N ASP A 125 10.88 -18.45 5.99
CA ASP A 125 10.33 -18.64 4.64
C ASP A 125 10.20 -17.28 3.92
N GLU A 126 11.21 -16.96 3.10
CA GLU A 126 11.22 -15.69 2.34
C GLU A 126 10.14 -15.65 1.24
N ASP A 127 9.81 -16.78 0.62
CA ASP A 127 8.84 -16.82 -0.48
C ASP A 127 7.42 -16.61 0.04
N GLU A 128 7.08 -17.23 1.16
CA GLU A 128 5.83 -16.99 1.87
C GLU A 128 5.74 -15.54 2.35
N LEU A 129 6.79 -15.01 2.98
CA LEU A 129 6.80 -13.62 3.44
C LEU A 129 6.60 -12.64 2.29
N VAL A 130 7.26 -12.85 1.14
CA VAL A 130 7.07 -12.01 -0.05
C VAL A 130 5.63 -12.10 -0.57
N SER A 131 5.02 -13.29 -0.56
CA SER A 131 3.62 -13.47 -0.95
C SER A 131 2.68 -12.69 -0.02
N LEU A 132 2.86 -12.83 1.29
CA LEU A 132 2.06 -12.13 2.30
C LEU A 132 2.21 -10.60 2.22
N LEU A 133 3.43 -10.11 2.01
CA LEU A 133 3.69 -8.68 1.80
C LEU A 133 2.99 -8.15 0.55
N THR A 134 2.98 -8.94 -0.53
CA THR A 134 2.31 -8.58 -1.79
C THR A 134 0.79 -8.53 -1.59
N GLN A 135 0.20 -9.56 -0.97
CA GLN A 135 -1.24 -9.60 -0.64
C GLN A 135 -1.63 -8.41 0.25
N PHE A 136 -0.81 -8.09 1.24
CA PHE A 136 -1.05 -6.95 2.11
C PHE A 136 -1.00 -5.61 1.37
N GLN A 137 0.01 -5.42 0.52
CA GLN A 137 0.14 -4.23 -0.34
C GLN A 137 -1.09 -4.05 -1.23
N ASP A 138 -1.51 -5.11 -1.92
CA ASP A 138 -2.69 -5.09 -2.78
C ASP A 138 -3.95 -4.75 -1.98
N ARG A 139 -4.08 -5.34 -0.79
CA ARG A 139 -5.23 -5.14 0.08
C ARG A 139 -5.37 -3.70 0.56
N VAL A 140 -4.28 -3.06 1.01
CA VAL A 140 -4.33 -1.65 1.45
C VAL A 140 -4.48 -0.68 0.27
N SER A 141 -4.08 -1.10 -0.94
CA SER A 141 -4.23 -0.30 -2.16
C SER A 141 -5.67 -0.24 -2.69
N GLN A 142 -6.57 -1.12 -2.23
CA GLN A 142 -7.99 -1.13 -2.61
C GLN A 142 -8.79 0.05 -2.01
N GLY A 143 -8.20 0.81 -1.10
CA GLY A 143 -8.81 1.99 -0.49
C GLY A 143 -8.95 1.86 1.02
N PHE A 144 -9.22 2.99 1.66
CA PHE A 144 -9.25 3.12 3.11
C PHE A 144 -10.31 2.21 3.76
N ASN A 145 -9.90 1.46 4.78
CA ASN A 145 -10.76 0.63 5.60
C ASN A 145 -10.36 0.78 7.08
N ARG A 146 -11.33 1.15 7.93
CA ARG A 146 -11.07 1.48 9.33
C ARG A 146 -10.71 0.24 10.14
N GLU A 147 -11.42 -0.85 9.94
CA GLU A 147 -11.22 -2.11 10.67
C GLU A 147 -9.83 -2.71 10.35
N LEU A 148 -9.42 -2.66 9.09
CA LEU A 148 -8.09 -3.06 8.62
C LEU A 148 -7.01 -2.19 9.27
N GLN A 149 -7.19 -0.85 9.30
CA GLN A 149 -6.26 0.03 9.99
C GLN A 149 -6.13 -0.34 11.47
N ASP A 150 -7.25 -0.51 12.17
CA ASP A 150 -7.25 -0.87 13.59
C ASP A 150 -6.53 -2.20 13.83
N LEU A 151 -6.66 -3.15 12.91
CA LEU A 151 -5.95 -4.43 12.96
C LEU A 151 -4.44 -4.28 12.72
N VAL A 152 -4.03 -3.54 11.69
CA VAL A 152 -2.63 -3.21 11.39
C VAL A 152 -1.95 -2.59 12.62
N LEU A 153 -2.64 -1.66 13.29
CA LEU A 153 -2.14 -0.99 14.49
C LEU A 153 -2.06 -1.93 15.70
N LYS A 154 -3.09 -2.75 15.94
CA LYS A 154 -3.11 -3.72 17.04
C LYS A 154 -1.97 -4.74 16.92
N LEU A 155 -1.69 -5.19 15.70
CA LEU A 155 -0.62 -6.14 15.40
C LEU A 155 0.77 -5.48 15.31
N LYS A 156 0.85 -4.14 15.42
CA LYS A 156 2.11 -3.38 15.30
C LYS A 156 2.88 -3.71 14.03
N LEU A 157 2.17 -3.91 12.91
CA LEU A 157 2.81 -4.31 11.66
C LEU A 157 3.80 -3.27 11.16
N PHE A 158 3.52 -1.97 11.34
CA PHE A 158 4.43 -0.93 10.86
C PHE A 158 5.82 -0.99 11.52
N PRO A 159 5.96 -1.04 12.86
CA PRO A 159 7.24 -1.33 13.51
C PRO A 159 7.92 -2.63 13.03
N SER A 160 7.17 -3.71 12.82
CA SER A 160 7.74 -4.98 12.33
C SER A 160 8.28 -4.85 10.91
N LEU A 161 7.53 -4.22 10.00
CA LEU A 161 7.97 -3.89 8.64
C LEU A 161 9.23 -3.02 8.68
N GLN A 162 9.26 -2.01 9.55
CA GLN A 162 10.44 -1.16 9.73
C GLN A 162 11.67 -1.96 10.19
N SER A 163 11.49 -2.92 11.11
CA SER A 163 12.56 -3.79 11.58
C SER A 163 13.14 -4.62 10.43
N VAL A 164 12.28 -5.25 9.62
CA VAL A 164 12.69 -6.04 8.44
C VAL A 164 13.39 -5.16 7.40
N LEU A 165 12.89 -3.94 7.17
CA LEU A 165 13.50 -2.99 6.24
C LEU A 165 14.94 -2.62 6.62
N LEU A 166 15.21 -2.57 7.93
CA LEU A 166 16.49 -2.20 8.53
C LEU A 166 17.44 -3.38 8.75
N ASP A 167 16.93 -4.61 8.75
CA ASP A 167 17.74 -5.79 8.98
C ASP A 167 18.57 -6.13 7.73
N ALA A 168 19.88 -5.92 7.82
CA ALA A 168 20.82 -6.24 6.75
C ALA A 168 20.93 -7.74 6.45
N LYS A 169 20.40 -8.61 7.33
CA LYS A 169 20.31 -10.06 7.07
C LYS A 169 19.18 -10.43 6.11
N CYS A 170 18.15 -9.60 6.01
CA CYS A 170 17.04 -9.84 5.09
C CYS A 170 17.48 -9.59 3.65
N SER A 171 17.03 -10.45 2.73
CA SER A 171 17.34 -10.30 1.30
C SER A 171 16.79 -8.99 0.72
N ASN A 172 17.41 -8.49 -0.35
CA ASN A 172 16.95 -7.27 -1.02
C ASN A 172 15.49 -7.41 -1.52
N ARG A 173 15.08 -8.61 -1.95
CA ARG A 173 13.70 -8.90 -2.38
C ARG A 173 12.71 -8.71 -1.23
N VAL A 174 13.01 -9.24 -0.04
CA VAL A 174 12.16 -9.05 1.15
C VAL A 174 12.13 -7.58 1.56
N ARG A 175 13.29 -6.90 1.58
CA ARG A 175 13.39 -5.48 1.92
C ARG A 175 12.67 -4.58 0.93
N GLU A 176 12.72 -4.89 -0.37
CA GLU A 176 11.97 -4.20 -1.43
C GLU A 176 10.47 -4.34 -1.20
N ARG A 177 9.98 -5.58 -1.05
CA ARG A 177 8.54 -5.83 -0.81
C ARG A 177 8.06 -5.19 0.49
N THR A 178 8.90 -5.18 1.52
CA THR A 178 8.63 -4.48 2.78
C THR A 178 8.54 -2.96 2.57
N GLY A 179 9.44 -2.37 1.79
CA GLY A 179 9.40 -0.95 1.46
C GLY A 179 8.14 -0.56 0.68
N LEU A 180 7.71 -1.40 -0.27
CA LEU A 180 6.46 -1.22 -1.02
C LEU A 180 5.24 -1.28 -0.09
N ALA A 181 5.21 -2.21 0.86
CA ALA A 181 4.16 -2.27 1.87
C ALA A 181 4.13 -1.02 2.77
N VAL A 182 5.29 -0.51 3.18
CA VAL A 182 5.40 0.76 3.94
C VAL A 182 4.86 1.94 3.12
N ALA A 183 5.24 2.05 1.85
CA ALA A 183 4.74 3.10 0.94
C ALA A 183 3.21 3.01 0.76
N ALA A 184 2.69 1.79 0.59
CA ALA A 184 1.27 1.55 0.46
C ALA A 184 0.50 1.93 1.75
N LEU A 185 1.07 1.68 2.93
CA LEU A 185 0.49 2.11 4.21
C LEU A 185 0.44 3.63 4.38
N ILE A 186 1.48 4.35 3.94
CA ILE A 186 1.49 5.82 3.98
C ILE A 186 0.36 6.38 3.12
N ARG A 187 0.14 5.81 1.92
CA ARG A 187 -1.00 6.18 1.05
C ARG A 187 -2.34 5.79 1.64
N PHE A 188 -2.42 4.62 2.28
CA PHE A 188 -3.65 4.08 2.87
C PHE A 188 -4.21 4.98 3.97
N ASN A 189 -3.36 5.49 4.87
CA ASN A 189 -3.73 6.57 5.77
C ASN A 189 -2.52 7.42 6.20
N LYS A 190 -2.36 8.57 5.54
CA LYS A 190 -1.30 9.54 5.83
C LYS A 190 -1.33 10.08 7.26
N ASP A 191 -2.50 10.26 7.86
CA ASP A 191 -2.63 10.89 9.19
C ASP A 191 -2.07 10.00 10.30
N VAL A 192 -2.13 8.68 10.08
CA VAL A 192 -1.64 7.66 11.00
C VAL A 192 -0.19 7.29 10.68
N PHE A 193 0.08 6.84 9.45
CA PHE A 193 1.34 6.18 9.13
C PHE A 193 2.51 7.14 8.84
N VAL A 194 2.25 8.39 8.44
CA VAL A 194 3.33 9.42 8.41
C VAL A 194 3.85 9.69 9.81
N GLY A 195 3.00 9.60 10.84
CA GLY A 195 3.41 9.68 12.25
C GLY A 195 4.35 8.54 12.62
N GLU A 196 4.05 7.31 12.21
CA GLU A 196 4.92 6.14 12.45
C GLU A 196 6.27 6.25 11.72
N VAL A 197 6.28 6.71 10.46
CA VAL A 197 7.52 7.01 9.72
C VAL A 197 8.40 7.98 10.49
N LEU A 198 7.77 9.00 11.08
CA LEU A 198 8.41 10.09 11.81
C LEU A 198 9.04 9.66 13.13
N MET A 199 8.34 8.81 13.87
CA MET A 199 8.72 8.43 15.23
C MET A 199 9.80 7.35 15.27
N GLY A 200 10.17 6.79 14.13
CA GLY A 200 11.16 5.71 14.05
C GLY A 200 12.28 5.94 13.03
N PRO A 201 13.20 4.98 12.91
CA PRO A 201 14.31 5.01 11.95
C PRO A 201 13.94 4.90 10.45
N THR A 202 12.66 4.99 10.06
CA THR A 202 12.21 4.72 8.68
C THR A 202 12.87 5.66 7.68
N VAL A 203 12.94 6.96 7.96
CA VAL A 203 13.58 7.94 7.08
C VAL A 203 15.04 7.56 6.80
N ARG A 204 15.78 7.16 7.84
CA ARG A 204 17.16 6.71 7.71
C ARG A 204 17.28 5.41 6.90
N ALA A 205 16.37 4.46 7.12
CA ALA A 205 16.29 3.23 6.35
C ALA A 205 16.12 3.52 4.85
N LEU A 206 15.15 4.35 4.50
CA LEU A 206 14.84 4.73 3.12
C LEU A 206 15.99 5.48 2.46
N LEU A 207 16.66 6.39 3.19
CA LEU A 207 17.86 7.07 2.70
C LEU A 207 19.04 6.12 2.46
N SER A 208 19.14 5.06 3.27
CA SER A 208 20.17 4.03 3.12
C SER A 208 19.89 3.13 1.91
N MET A 209 18.61 2.82 1.66
CA MET A 209 18.16 2.10 0.46
C MET A 209 18.37 2.93 -0.80
N ALA A 210 18.06 4.22 -0.75
CA ALA A 210 18.29 5.20 -1.82
C ALA A 210 19.78 5.55 -2.01
N SER A 211 20.70 4.80 -1.40
CA SER A 211 22.13 5.09 -1.46
C SER A 211 22.78 4.54 -2.72
N PRO A 212 23.63 5.31 -3.43
CA PRO A 212 24.46 4.77 -4.51
C PRO A 212 25.43 3.68 -4.05
N LEU A 213 25.76 3.65 -2.74
CA LEU A 213 26.61 2.64 -2.11
C LEU A 213 25.86 1.33 -1.77
N SER A 214 24.53 1.29 -1.93
CA SER A 214 23.77 0.04 -1.91
C SER A 214 24.13 -0.70 -3.20
N LEU A 215 25.02 -1.68 -3.07
CA LEU A 215 25.95 -2.06 -4.15
C LEU A 215 25.29 -2.69 -5.39
N GLU A 216 24.07 -3.24 -5.35
CA GLU A 216 23.62 -4.08 -6.48
C GLU A 216 22.16 -3.95 -6.93
N ASP A 217 21.27 -3.25 -6.20
CA ASP A 217 19.84 -3.23 -6.56
C ASP A 217 19.35 -1.84 -6.96
N LEU A 218 19.20 -1.63 -8.28
CA LEU A 218 18.58 -0.42 -8.83
C LEU A 218 17.14 -0.27 -8.31
N GLN A 219 16.39 -1.36 -8.22
CA GLN A 219 14.99 -1.34 -7.85
C GLN A 219 14.81 -0.93 -6.38
N LEU A 220 15.66 -1.43 -5.50
CA LEU A 220 15.69 -0.99 -4.09
C LEU A 220 15.99 0.50 -3.94
N ARG A 221 16.91 1.04 -4.77
CA ARG A 221 17.23 2.48 -4.77
C ARG A 221 16.09 3.34 -5.31
N VAL A 222 15.44 2.90 -6.38
CA VAL A 222 14.25 3.56 -6.95
C VAL A 222 13.13 3.60 -5.92
N LEU A 223 12.85 2.47 -5.27
CA LEU A 223 11.84 2.39 -4.21
C LEU A 223 12.15 3.32 -3.04
N GLY A 224 13.40 3.33 -2.55
CA GLY A 224 13.80 4.23 -1.46
C GLY A 224 13.56 5.70 -1.84
N PHE A 225 13.84 6.07 -3.09
CA PHE A 225 13.56 7.40 -3.62
C PHE A 225 12.05 7.68 -3.74
N GLU A 226 11.25 6.76 -4.27
CA GLU A 226 9.79 6.91 -4.37
C GLU A 226 9.14 7.11 -3.00
N CYS A 227 9.54 6.32 -2.00
CA CYS A 227 9.09 6.50 -0.61
C CYS A 227 9.44 7.90 -0.06
N LEU A 228 10.62 8.43 -0.36
CA LEU A 228 11.03 9.78 0.05
C LEU A 228 10.17 10.85 -0.64
N LEU A 229 9.82 10.66 -1.91
CA LEU A 229 8.90 11.55 -2.62
C LEU A 229 7.50 11.54 -2.01
N GLU A 230 6.99 10.37 -1.62
CA GLU A 230 5.69 10.24 -0.95
C GLU A 230 5.68 10.89 0.42
N ILE A 231 6.73 10.70 1.22
CA ILE A 231 6.89 11.40 2.49
C ILE A 231 7.00 12.91 2.23
N GLY A 232 7.63 13.33 1.14
CA GLY A 232 7.62 14.74 0.73
C GLY A 232 6.21 15.27 0.44
N TYR A 233 5.39 14.49 -0.26
CA TYR A 233 4.04 14.89 -0.64
C TYR A 233 3.06 14.91 0.55
N PHE A 234 3.06 13.86 1.38
CA PHE A 234 2.10 13.70 2.49
C PHE A 234 2.65 14.15 3.86
N GLY A 235 3.95 14.34 3.97
CA GLY A 235 4.64 14.61 5.23
C GLY A 235 4.26 15.94 5.86
N ARG A 236 3.98 15.91 7.17
CA ARG A 236 3.90 17.13 7.98
C ARG A 236 5.27 17.78 8.09
N LYS A 237 5.29 19.03 8.57
CA LYS A 237 6.50 19.84 8.73
C LYS A 237 7.65 19.07 9.38
N GLU A 238 7.36 18.35 10.46
CA GLU A 238 8.33 17.58 11.24
C GLU A 238 8.98 16.47 10.42
N ALA A 239 8.23 15.84 9.49
CA ALA A 239 8.75 14.76 8.63
C ALA A 239 9.76 15.30 7.64
N VAL A 240 9.43 16.43 7.03
CA VAL A 240 10.32 17.11 6.08
C VAL A 240 11.57 17.61 6.79
N GLU A 241 11.45 18.21 7.99
CA GLU A 241 12.60 18.60 8.81
C GLU A 241 13.49 17.42 9.17
N ALA A 242 12.91 16.27 9.54
CA ALA A 242 13.66 15.05 9.82
C ALA A 242 14.43 14.55 8.59
N MET A 243 13.79 14.52 7.40
CA MET A 243 14.46 14.16 6.14
C MET A 243 15.61 15.12 5.81
N LEU A 244 15.40 16.44 5.96
CA LEU A 244 16.42 17.45 5.72
C LEU A 244 17.59 17.35 6.70
N LYS A 245 17.33 16.96 7.95
CA LYS A 245 18.33 16.73 9.00
C LYS A 245 19.15 15.46 8.75
N GLU A 246 18.50 14.37 8.31
CA GLU A 246 19.18 13.12 7.92
C GLU A 246 19.90 13.23 6.55
N GLY A 247 19.85 14.40 5.90
CA GLY A 247 20.65 14.71 4.73
C GLY A 247 20.05 14.28 3.39
N VAL A 248 18.71 14.24 3.28
CA VAL A 248 18.02 13.84 2.04
C VAL A 248 18.53 14.57 0.79
N VAL A 249 18.77 15.89 0.87
CA VAL A 249 19.25 16.67 -0.28
C VAL A 249 20.60 16.18 -0.78
N LYS A 250 21.55 15.97 0.13
CA LYS A 250 22.88 15.43 -0.20
C LYS A 250 22.74 14.06 -0.88
N LYS A 251 21.87 13.21 -0.35
CA LYS A 251 21.63 11.87 -0.89
C LYS A 251 21.02 11.88 -2.30
N LEU A 252 20.03 12.74 -2.52
CA LEU A 252 19.42 12.94 -3.84
C LEU A 252 20.43 13.47 -4.86
N MET A 253 21.36 14.33 -4.44
CA MET A 253 22.45 14.79 -5.31
C MET A 253 23.42 13.66 -5.67
N GLU A 254 23.79 12.81 -4.70
CA GLU A 254 24.60 11.62 -4.96
C GLU A 254 23.92 10.66 -5.96
N LEU A 255 22.59 10.48 -5.85
CA LEU A 255 21.80 9.71 -6.82
C LEU A 255 21.77 10.37 -8.21
N GLN A 256 21.57 11.69 -8.26
CA GLN A 256 21.52 12.45 -9.52
C GLN A 256 22.86 12.42 -10.27
N ARG A 257 23.98 12.29 -9.56
CA ARG A 257 25.33 12.07 -10.14
C ARG A 257 25.61 10.64 -10.57
N SER A 258 24.81 9.67 -10.13
CA SER A 258 25.04 8.26 -10.45
C SER A 258 24.81 7.97 -11.93
N GLU A 259 25.23 6.79 -12.41
CA GLU A 259 25.00 6.35 -13.79
C GLU A 259 23.51 6.38 -14.19
N LYS A 260 22.62 6.12 -13.23
CA LYS A 260 21.14 6.13 -13.39
C LYS A 260 20.51 7.48 -13.04
N GLY A 261 21.36 8.49 -12.80
CA GLY A 261 20.98 9.89 -12.64
C GLY A 261 20.78 10.58 -13.99
N GLY A 262 20.73 11.92 -13.96
CA GLY A 262 20.48 12.75 -15.13
C GLY A 262 20.01 14.14 -14.74
N ASP A 263 19.96 15.04 -15.71
CA ASP A 263 19.48 16.41 -15.59
C ASP A 263 18.30 16.68 -16.54
N LEU A 264 17.63 17.82 -16.36
CA LEU A 264 16.53 18.24 -17.23
C LEU A 264 17.01 18.44 -18.69
N ILE A 265 18.27 18.78 -18.90
CA ILE A 265 18.86 18.94 -20.25
C ILE A 265 18.89 17.60 -20.99
N GLY A 266 19.25 16.52 -20.30
CA GLY A 266 19.18 15.16 -20.81
C GLY A 266 17.75 14.75 -21.18
N LEU A 267 16.78 15.13 -20.35
CA LEU A 267 15.36 14.89 -20.61
C LEU A 267 14.86 15.66 -21.84
N ASP A 268 15.16 16.95 -21.97
CA ASP A 268 14.77 17.78 -23.12
C ASP A 268 15.33 17.20 -24.43
N ARG A 269 16.60 16.79 -24.43
CA ARG A 269 17.22 16.11 -25.58
C ARG A 269 16.56 14.78 -25.93
N ALA A 270 16.07 14.04 -24.94
CA ALA A 270 15.33 12.80 -25.17
C ALA A 270 13.97 13.09 -25.82
N VAL A 271 13.26 14.12 -25.33
CA VAL A 271 11.99 14.59 -25.90
C VAL A 271 12.16 15.09 -27.34
N GLU A 272 13.24 15.84 -27.64
CA GLU A 272 13.59 16.26 -29.00
C GLU A 272 13.80 15.05 -29.93
N LYS A 273 14.38 13.96 -29.40
CA LYS A 273 14.55 12.68 -30.10
C LYS A 273 13.27 11.83 -30.15
N LYS A 274 12.12 12.39 -29.76
CA LYS A 274 10.81 11.73 -29.67
C LYS A 274 10.77 10.55 -28.71
N GLU A 275 11.69 10.50 -27.75
CA GLU A 275 11.60 9.55 -26.64
C GLU A 275 10.50 10.01 -25.68
N ARG A 276 9.68 9.06 -25.20
CA ARG A 276 8.68 9.38 -24.17
C ARG A 276 9.41 9.71 -22.88
N VAL A 277 8.95 10.73 -22.16
CA VAL A 277 9.43 11.09 -20.82
C VAL A 277 9.46 9.87 -19.90
N SER A 278 8.45 8.99 -19.99
CA SER A 278 8.41 7.73 -19.24
C SER A 278 9.59 6.81 -19.57
N GLY A 279 9.94 6.66 -20.84
CA GLY A 279 11.07 5.83 -21.26
C GLY A 279 12.44 6.40 -20.85
N PHE A 280 12.57 7.73 -20.79
CA PHE A 280 13.77 8.35 -20.23
C PHE A 280 13.88 8.11 -18.72
N LEU A 281 12.80 8.29 -17.96
CA LEU A 281 12.79 8.06 -16.52
C LEU A 281 12.95 6.58 -16.15
N GLU A 282 12.54 5.64 -16.99
CA GLU A 282 12.86 4.22 -16.81
C GLU A 282 14.38 3.95 -16.89
N LYS A 283 15.10 4.67 -17.76
CA LYS A 283 16.56 4.57 -17.91
C LYS A 283 17.32 5.38 -16.86
N HIS A 284 16.77 6.53 -16.49
CA HIS A 284 17.34 7.53 -15.59
C HIS A 284 16.36 7.87 -14.46
N PRO A 285 16.03 6.90 -13.58
CA PRO A 285 15.02 7.09 -12.54
C PRO A 285 15.40 8.17 -11.53
N PHE A 286 16.69 8.53 -11.44
CA PHE A 286 17.19 9.56 -10.53
C PHE A 286 17.43 10.91 -11.22
N ALA A 287 16.95 11.10 -12.45
CA ALA A 287 17.03 12.39 -13.13
C ALA A 287 16.29 13.46 -12.34
N SER A 288 16.99 14.59 -12.10
CA SER A 288 16.47 15.76 -11.38
C SER A 288 15.80 15.41 -10.04
N CYS A 289 16.35 14.44 -9.30
CA CYS A 289 15.86 13.97 -8.01
C CYS A 289 15.56 15.09 -7.02
N VAL A 290 16.47 16.07 -6.91
CA VAL A 290 16.33 17.19 -5.97
C VAL A 290 15.14 18.07 -6.35
N ALA A 291 14.99 18.38 -7.65
CA ALA A 291 13.88 19.16 -8.15
C ALA A 291 12.55 18.42 -7.97
N ARG A 292 12.50 17.11 -8.30
CA ARG A 292 11.31 16.27 -8.08
C ARG A 292 10.90 16.26 -6.61
N PHE A 293 11.85 16.12 -5.69
CA PHE A 293 11.56 16.20 -4.26
C PHE A 293 11.02 17.57 -3.85
N ALA A 294 11.64 18.67 -4.31
CA ALA A 294 11.16 20.02 -4.04
C ALA A 294 9.73 20.25 -4.57
N VAL A 295 9.42 19.74 -5.77
CA VAL A 295 8.07 19.78 -6.35
C VAL A 295 7.07 19.05 -5.46
N GLN A 296 7.40 17.85 -4.97
CA GLN A 296 6.50 17.12 -4.07
C GLN A 296 6.17 17.90 -2.80
N LEU A 297 7.14 18.61 -2.20
CA LEU A 297 6.87 19.49 -1.06
C LEU A 297 5.93 20.65 -1.42
N GLU A 298 6.07 21.21 -2.62
CA GLU A 298 5.30 22.35 -3.09
C GLU A 298 3.85 21.99 -3.46
N VAL A 299 3.65 20.89 -4.19
CA VAL A 299 2.30 20.43 -4.59
C VAL A 299 1.62 19.54 -3.55
N GLY A 300 2.39 19.02 -2.59
CA GLY A 300 1.95 18.06 -1.58
C GLY A 300 0.88 18.57 -0.61
N GLU A 301 0.26 17.62 0.07
CA GLU A 301 -0.89 17.84 0.97
C GLU A 301 -0.48 17.99 2.44
N GLY A 302 0.74 17.60 2.81
CA GLY A 302 1.17 17.55 4.22
C GLY A 302 1.56 18.92 4.82
N LEU A 303 1.98 19.87 3.99
CA LEU A 303 2.54 21.16 4.41
C LEU A 303 1.57 22.32 4.23
N ARG A 304 1.60 23.28 5.17
CA ARG A 304 0.92 24.57 5.01
C ARG A 304 1.68 25.44 4.02
N GLN A 305 0.99 26.39 3.38
CA GLN A 305 1.59 27.30 2.40
C GLN A 305 2.83 28.06 2.93
N ARG A 306 2.83 28.47 4.20
CA ARG A 306 3.99 29.12 4.83
C ARG A 306 5.20 28.17 4.97
N GLU A 307 4.96 26.89 5.22
CA GLU A 307 5.99 25.86 5.39
C GLU A 307 6.59 25.51 4.04
N LYS A 308 5.76 25.35 3.00
CA LYS A 308 6.19 25.18 1.61
C LYS A 308 7.16 26.29 1.18
N ARG A 309 6.82 27.55 1.46
CA ARG A 309 7.68 28.72 1.18
C ARG A 309 8.99 28.73 1.97
N ALA A 310 9.02 28.14 3.17
CA ALA A 310 10.20 28.11 4.03
C ALA A 310 11.20 27.02 3.62
N PHE A 311 10.71 25.84 3.21
CA PHE A 311 11.59 24.73 2.84
C PHE A 311 12.32 24.94 1.50
N LYS A 312 11.75 25.70 0.57
CA LYS A 312 12.39 25.95 -0.73
C LYS A 312 13.75 26.64 -0.58
N PRO A 313 13.89 27.80 0.11
CA PRO A 313 15.21 28.37 0.42
C PRO A 313 16.14 27.41 1.15
N GLU A 314 15.60 26.62 2.08
CA GLU A 314 16.39 25.67 2.87
C GLU A 314 17.00 24.54 2.01
N ILE A 315 16.25 24.03 1.03
CA ILE A 315 16.75 23.09 0.03
C ILE A 315 17.85 23.74 -0.81
N LEU A 316 17.65 24.97 -1.28
CA LEU A 316 18.64 25.67 -2.11
C LEU A 316 19.96 25.88 -1.38
N VAL A 317 19.94 26.15 -0.08
CA VAL A 317 21.16 26.24 0.76
C VAL A 317 21.87 24.88 0.78
N ARG A 318 21.15 23.80 1.10
CA ARG A 318 21.73 22.45 1.14
C ARG A 318 22.25 21.97 -0.22
N VAL A 319 21.61 22.36 -1.32
CA VAL A 319 22.12 22.10 -2.67
C VAL A 319 23.49 22.73 -2.85
N LYS A 320 23.66 24.00 -2.49
CA LYS A 320 24.96 24.70 -2.59
C LYS A 320 26.03 24.04 -1.72
N GLU A 321 25.67 23.66 -0.49
CA GLU A 321 26.59 22.98 0.44
C GLU A 321 27.03 21.59 -0.04
N ALA A 322 26.15 20.85 -0.71
CA ALA A 322 26.42 19.51 -1.20
C ALA A 322 26.93 19.46 -2.66
N SER A 323 27.00 20.61 -3.34
CA SER A 323 27.50 20.71 -4.71
C SER A 323 29.00 20.54 -4.78
N SER A 324 29.47 19.85 -5.81
CA SER A 324 30.88 19.65 -6.12
C SER A 324 31.49 20.83 -6.90
N SER A 325 30.64 21.67 -7.52
CA SER A 325 31.04 22.85 -8.27
C SER A 325 29.93 23.91 -8.32
N ASP A 326 30.30 25.16 -8.60
CA ASP A 326 29.33 26.25 -8.80
C ASP A 326 28.43 26.01 -10.02
N ALA A 327 28.94 25.34 -11.05
CA ALA A 327 28.17 24.98 -12.24
C ALA A 327 27.06 23.97 -11.89
N GLU A 328 27.40 22.92 -11.13
CA GLU A 328 26.41 21.97 -10.64
C GLU A 328 25.36 22.64 -9.74
N ALA A 329 25.81 23.48 -8.80
CA ALA A 329 24.91 24.23 -7.93
C ALA A 329 23.94 25.09 -8.74
N ALA A 330 24.45 25.82 -9.75
CA ALA A 330 23.63 26.66 -10.61
C ALA A 330 22.58 25.87 -11.39
N THR A 331 22.98 24.73 -11.98
CA THR A 331 22.06 23.85 -12.71
C THR A 331 20.94 23.35 -11.79
N ILE A 332 21.27 22.73 -10.66
CA ILE A 332 20.27 22.14 -9.76
C ILE A 332 19.39 23.22 -9.13
N VAL A 333 19.95 24.38 -8.75
CA VAL A 333 19.17 25.53 -8.26
C VAL A 333 18.17 25.98 -9.31
N ALA A 334 18.57 26.07 -10.59
CA ALA A 334 17.65 26.39 -11.67
C ALA A 334 16.55 25.32 -11.78
N GLU A 335 16.88 24.03 -11.80
CA GLU A 335 15.88 22.95 -11.86
C GLU A 335 14.86 23.04 -10.71
N VAL A 336 15.30 23.30 -9.48
CA VAL A 336 14.42 23.45 -8.31
C VAL A 336 13.52 24.68 -8.43
N LEU A 337 14.06 25.81 -8.89
CA LEU A 337 13.28 27.04 -9.04
C LEU A 337 12.25 26.94 -10.17
N TRP A 338 12.63 26.41 -11.33
CA TRP A 338 11.78 26.28 -12.51
C TRP A 338 10.81 25.11 -12.43
N GLY A 339 11.25 23.94 -11.96
CA GLY A 339 10.41 22.75 -11.83
C GLY A 339 9.30 22.93 -10.80
N SER A 340 9.50 23.81 -9.83
CA SER A 340 8.53 24.14 -8.78
C SER A 340 7.95 25.55 -8.99
N SER A 341 7.80 26.01 -10.24
CA SER A 341 7.06 27.23 -10.55
C SER A 341 5.58 26.88 -10.78
N PRO A 342 4.62 27.62 -10.18
CA PRO A 342 3.19 27.33 -10.27
C PRO A 342 2.63 27.36 -11.69
#